data_AF-A0A3C1PDB9-F1
#
_entry.id   AF-A0A3C1PDB9-F1
#
_cell.length_a   1.000
_cell.length_b   1.000
_cell.length_c   1.000
_cell.angle_alpha   90.00
_cell.angle_beta   90.00
_cell.angle_gamma   90.00
#
_symmetry.space_group_name_H-M   'P 1'
#
loop_
_entity.id
_entity.type
_entity.pdbx_description
1 polymer ?
#
loop_
_entity_poly.entity_id
_entity_poly.type
_entity_poly.pdbx_seq_one_letter_code
_entity_poly.pdbx_strand_id
1 'polypeptide(L)'
;MTFIDFIIFFIIILILVLFGIRKRGILSSFTGGKLDEYLNRWEVYAPQSYQKIRATNDIQIIAEKTGFSQVKIAKIKEHIFFKEHQLDDGIRLFDPDPDIADAWFR
;
A
#
# COMPACT_ATOMS: atom_id res chain seq x y z
N MET A 1 3.76 25.58 3.47
CA MET A 1 4.13 24.27 4.05
C MET A 1 4.19 24.47 5.54
N THR A 2 3.19 23.98 6.27
CA THR A 2 3.04 24.33 7.69
C THR A 2 3.89 23.41 8.54
N PHE A 3 4.36 23.89 9.70
CA PHE A 3 5.17 23.11 10.63
C PHE A 3 4.50 21.79 11.06
N ILE A 4 3.17 21.74 11.01
CA ILE A 4 2.34 20.57 11.28
C ILE A 4 2.53 19.47 10.21
N ASP A 5 2.73 19.85 8.94
CA ASP A 5 2.92 18.90 7.85
C ASP A 5 4.23 18.10 8.01
N PHE A 6 5.28 18.75 8.52
CA PHE A 6 6.56 18.10 8.81
C PHE A 6 6.45 17.14 9.99
N ILE A 7 5.70 17.50 11.03
CA ILE A 7 5.49 16.63 12.20
C ILE A 7 4.72 15.37 11.81
N ILE A 8 3.67 15.49 11.00
CA ILE A 8 2.88 14.34 10.54
C ILE A 8 3.73 13.43 9.64
N PHE A 9 4.51 14.01 8.72
CA PHE A 9 5.39 13.24 7.84
C PHE A 9 6.48 12.49 8.62
N PHE A 10 7.05 13.13 9.65
CA PHE A 10 8.04 12.50 10.52
C PHE A 10 7.45 11.38 11.37
N ILE A 11 6.21 11.52 11.86
CA ILE A 11 5.50 10.46 12.60
C ILE A 11 5.20 9.26 11.69
N ILE A 12 4.78 9.49 10.44
CA ILE A 12 4.53 8.41 9.47
C ILE A 12 5.83 7.67 9.10
N ILE A 13 6.90 8.42 8.84
CA ILE A 13 8.24 7.84 8.59
C ILE A 13 8.72 7.06 9.80
N LEU A 14 8.55 7.59 11.02
CA LEU A 14 8.95 6.91 12.25
C LEU A 14 8.17 5.61 12.48
N ILE A 15 6.86 5.59 12.16
CA ILE A 15 6.04 4.37 12.23
C ILE A 15 6.52 3.34 11.19
N LEU A 16 6.81 3.76 9.96
CA LEU A 16 7.31 2.89 8.91
C LEU A 16 8.72 2.34 9.20
N VAL A 17 9.59 3.14 9.81
CA VAL A 17 10.94 2.73 10.22
C VAL A 17 10.91 1.79 11.44
N LEU A 18 10.02 2.04 12.42
CA LEU A 18 9.87 1.17 13.58
C LEU A 18 9.21 -0.18 13.25
N PHE A 19 8.31 -0.24 12.27
CA PHE A 19 7.70 -1.50 11.80
C PHE A 19 8.52 -2.22 10.71
N GLY A 20 9.53 -1.58 10.13
CA GLY A 20 10.29 -2.05 8.97
C GLY A 20 11.40 -3.08 9.21
N ILE A 21 11.56 -3.66 10.41
CA ILE A 21 12.54 -4.73 10.62
C ILE A 21 11.89 -6.10 10.37
N ARG A 22 12.00 -6.53 9.12
CA ARG A 22 11.66 -7.85 8.58
C ARG A 22 12.23 -8.99 9.43
N LYS A 23 11.40 -9.75 10.15
CA LYS A 23 11.70 -11.16 10.41
C LYS A 23 11.33 -11.98 9.17
N ARG A 24 12.33 -12.35 8.36
CA ARG A 24 12.25 -13.60 7.58
C ARG A 24 12.34 -14.75 8.58
N GLY A 25 11.24 -14.98 9.31
CA GLY A 25 11.09 -16.09 10.23
C GLY A 25 10.68 -17.32 9.44
N ILE A 26 11.65 -18.21 9.22
CA ILE A 26 11.55 -19.68 9.12
C ILE A 26 10.14 -20.21 8.83
N LEU A 27 9.95 -20.78 7.63
CA LEU A 27 8.79 -21.57 7.21
C LEU A 27 8.42 -22.60 8.29
N SER A 28 7.48 -22.26 9.17
CA SER A 28 6.81 -23.21 10.04
C SER A 28 5.70 -23.89 9.24
N SER A 29 5.88 -25.18 8.96
CA SER A 29 4.94 -26.14 8.36
C SER A 29 3.55 -25.57 7.99
N PHE A 30 3.42 -25.01 6.78
CA PHE A 30 2.12 -24.75 6.18
C PHE A 30 1.64 -26.07 5.56
N THR A 31 0.47 -26.56 5.99
CA THR A 31 -0.27 -27.57 5.21
C THR A 31 -0.54 -26.97 3.82
N GLY A 32 -0.28 -27.73 2.75
CA GLY A 32 -0.15 -27.20 1.37
C GLY A 32 -1.18 -26.13 0.98
N GLY A 33 -2.46 -26.33 1.28
CA GLY A 33 -3.52 -25.39 0.93
C GLY A 33 -3.39 -23.97 1.54
N LYS A 34 -2.79 -23.81 2.72
CA LYS A 34 -2.62 -22.46 3.32
C LYS A 34 -1.44 -21.71 2.72
N LEU A 35 -0.42 -22.44 2.23
CA LEU A 35 0.68 -21.83 1.47
C LEU A 35 0.18 -21.39 0.08
N ASP A 36 -0.63 -22.22 -0.58
CA ASP A 36 -1.21 -21.90 -1.88
C ASP A 36 -2.10 -20.66 -1.81
N GLU A 37 -2.93 -20.53 -0.76
CA GLU A 37 -3.74 -19.34 -0.51
C GLU A 37 -2.88 -18.09 -0.28
N TYR A 38 -1.82 -18.21 0.52
CA TYR A 38 -0.87 -17.11 0.75
C TYR A 38 -0.24 -16.67 -0.58
N LEU A 39 0.34 -17.59 -1.34
CA LEU A 39 0.98 -17.27 -2.62
C LEU A 39 -0.01 -16.63 -3.59
N ASN A 40 -1.23 -17.16 -3.69
CA ASN A 40 -2.27 -16.55 -4.53
C ASN A 40 -2.54 -15.09 -4.13
N ARG A 41 -2.64 -14.82 -2.83
CA ARG A 41 -2.93 -13.47 -2.34
C ARG A 41 -1.83 -12.46 -2.70
N TRP A 42 -0.57 -12.87 -2.62
CA TRP A 42 0.58 -12.00 -2.86
C TRP A 42 1.00 -11.92 -4.33
N GLU A 43 1.00 -13.04 -5.05
CA GLU A 43 1.54 -13.13 -6.42
C GLU A 43 0.47 -12.91 -7.49
N VAL A 44 -0.81 -13.14 -7.19
CA VAL A 44 -1.91 -13.00 -8.16
C VAL A 44 -2.83 -11.85 -7.80
N TYR A 45 -3.40 -11.88 -6.60
CA TYR A 45 -4.42 -10.91 -6.21
C TYR A 45 -3.86 -9.49 -6.09
N ALA A 46 -2.80 -9.27 -5.29
CA ALA A 46 -2.28 -7.93 -5.07
C ALA A 46 -1.82 -7.22 -6.38
N PRO A 47 -1.06 -7.86 -7.29
CA PRO A 47 -0.65 -7.23 -8.55
C PRO A 47 -1.85 -6.87 -9.44
N GLN A 48 -2.83 -7.77 -9.57
CA GLN A 48 -4.03 -7.53 -10.37
C GLN A 48 -4.87 -6.38 -9.78
N SER A 49 -5.00 -6.34 -8.46
CA SER A 49 -5.71 -5.28 -7.75
C SER A 49 -5.05 -3.92 -7.96
N TYR A 50 -3.73 -3.84 -7.86
CA TYR A 50 -3.00 -2.59 -8.12
C TYR A 50 -3.19 -2.11 -9.56
N GLN A 51 -3.16 -3.02 -10.55
CA GLN A 51 -3.45 -2.67 -11.94
C GLN A 51 -4.87 -2.12 -12.12
N LYS A 52 -5.88 -2.76 -11.51
CA LYS A 52 -7.27 -2.29 -11.54
C LYS A 52 -7.42 -0.90 -10.90
N ILE A 53 -6.82 -0.70 -9.73
CA ILE A 53 -6.83 0.60 -9.04
C ILE A 53 -6.22 1.69 -9.92
N ARG A 54 -5.06 1.43 -10.54
CA ARG A 54 -4.43 2.38 -11.47
C ARG A 54 -5.32 2.70 -12.69
N ALA A 55 -6.07 1.73 -13.18
CA ALA A 55 -6.95 1.90 -14.35
C ALA A 55 -8.28 2.59 -14.04
N THR A 56 -8.68 2.70 -12.76
CA THR A 56 -10.02 3.17 -12.36
C THR A 56 -9.98 4.64 -11.92
N ASN A 57 -11.06 5.39 -12.17
CA ASN A 57 -11.27 6.71 -11.55
C ASN A 57 -12.28 6.61 -10.40
N ASP A 58 -11.80 6.18 -9.24
CA ASP A 58 -12.55 5.89 -8.00
C ASP A 58 -12.45 7.03 -6.96
N ILE A 59 -11.69 8.09 -7.26
CA ILE A 59 -11.37 9.18 -6.33
C ILE A 59 -12.64 9.85 -5.80
N GLN A 60 -13.59 10.16 -6.70
CA GLN A 60 -14.83 10.82 -6.31
C GLN A 60 -15.67 9.93 -5.38
N ILE A 61 -15.84 8.65 -5.74
CA ILE A 61 -16.65 7.69 -4.98
C ILE A 61 -16.06 7.49 -3.58
N ILE A 62 -14.73 7.34 -3.49
CA ILE A 62 -14.03 7.19 -2.21
C ILE A 62 -14.16 8.46 -1.37
N ALA A 63 -14.02 9.64 -1.97
CA ALA A 63 -14.19 10.92 -1.27
C ALA A 63 -15.62 11.07 -0.68
N GLU A 64 -16.65 10.72 -1.45
CA GLU A 64 -18.05 10.76 -1.00
C GLU A 64 -18.32 9.80 0.16
N LYS A 65 -17.77 8.58 0.10
CA LYS A 65 -17.95 7.57 1.16
C LYS A 65 -17.18 7.87 2.44
N THR A 66 -15.97 8.40 2.32
CA THR A 66 -15.06 8.62 3.46
C THR A 66 -15.18 10.00 4.09
N GLY A 67 -15.77 10.97 3.36
CA GLY A 67 -15.81 12.37 3.76
C GLY A 67 -14.47 13.11 3.57
N PHE A 68 -13.46 12.48 2.96
CA PHE A 68 -12.20 13.15 2.62
C PHE A 68 -12.33 13.96 1.33
N SER A 69 -11.47 14.98 1.18
CA SER A 69 -11.42 15.74 -0.06
C SER A 69 -10.84 14.90 -1.20
N GLN A 70 -11.39 15.07 -2.41
CA GLN A 70 -10.89 14.40 -3.62
C GLN A 70 -9.39 14.65 -3.84
N VAL A 71 -8.91 15.86 -3.53
CA VAL A 71 -7.47 16.21 -3.62
C VAL A 71 -6.62 15.34 -2.69
N LYS A 72 -7.10 15.04 -1.48
CA LYS A 72 -6.38 14.18 -0.54
C LYS A 72 -6.33 12.74 -1.07
N ILE A 73 -7.46 12.20 -1.53
CA ILE A 73 -7.54 10.85 -2.09
C ILE A 73 -6.66 10.73 -3.35
N ALA A 74 -6.69 11.73 -4.23
CA ALA A 74 -5.84 11.78 -5.43
C ALA A 74 -4.34 11.73 -5.07
N LYS A 75 -3.90 12.50 -4.09
CA LYS A 75 -2.51 12.49 -3.61
C LYS A 75 -2.09 11.15 -3.02
N ILE A 76 -2.97 10.52 -2.24
CA ILE A 76 -2.71 9.18 -1.69
C ILE A 76 -2.58 8.18 -2.84
N LYS A 77 -3.51 8.22 -3.81
CA LYS A 77 -3.50 7.33 -4.97
C LYS A 77 -2.21 7.49 -5.78
N GLU A 78 -1.84 8.72 -6.08
CA GLU A 78 -0.61 9.05 -6.80
C GLU A 78 0.63 8.52 -6.05
N HIS A 79 0.72 8.79 -4.75
CA HIS A 79 1.87 8.38 -3.94
C HIS A 79 2.02 6.86 -3.84
N ILE A 80 0.94 6.12 -3.61
CA ILE A 80 0.99 4.67 -3.41
C ILE A 80 1.16 3.93 -4.74
N PHE A 81 0.42 4.33 -5.79
CA PHE A 81 0.30 3.50 -6.98
C PHE A 81 1.12 3.97 -8.17
N PHE A 82 1.47 5.26 -8.28
CA PHE A 82 2.07 5.83 -9.49
C PHE A 82 3.46 6.45 -9.29
N LYS A 83 3.77 6.90 -8.07
CA LYS A 83 5.04 7.55 -7.77
C LYS A 83 6.10 6.51 -7.44
N GLU A 84 7.29 6.70 -8.00
CA GLU A 84 8.49 5.94 -7.62
C GLU A 84 9.09 6.50 -6.32
N HIS A 85 9.66 5.60 -5.52
CA HIS A 85 10.27 5.90 -4.24
C HIS A 85 11.69 5.38 -4.21
N GLN A 86 12.57 6.09 -3.51
CA GLN A 86 13.90 5.59 -3.18
C GLN A 86 13.75 4.54 -2.08
N LEU A 87 13.92 3.28 -2.45
CA LEU A 87 13.99 2.14 -1.55
C LEU A 87 15.46 1.70 -1.38
N ASP A 88 15.69 0.77 -0.45
CA ASP A 88 17.03 0.23 -0.16
C ASP A 88 17.67 -0.45 -1.39
N ASP A 89 16.84 -0.93 -2.32
CA ASP A 89 17.23 -1.61 -3.55
C ASP A 89 17.19 -0.73 -4.81
N GLY A 90 16.83 0.55 -4.68
CA GLY A 90 16.83 1.52 -5.77
C GLY A 90 15.55 2.34 -5.87
N ILE A 91 15.41 3.09 -6.97
CA ILE A 91 14.20 3.87 -7.26
C ILE A 91 13.20 2.97 -7.97
N ARG A 92 12.05 2.70 -7.34
CA ARG A 92 10.98 1.88 -7.92
C ARG A 92 9.62 2.18 -7.30
N LEU A 93 8.56 1.66 -7.92
CA LEU A 93 7.21 1.64 -7.35
C LEU A 93 7.13 0.71 -6.14
N PHE A 94 6.17 0.95 -5.25
CA PHE A 94 5.89 0.01 -4.16
C PHE A 94 5.48 -1.37 -4.67
N ASP A 95 5.94 -2.39 -3.95
CA ASP A 95 5.53 -3.77 -4.17
C ASP A 95 4.03 -3.92 -3.85
N PRO A 96 3.26 -4.66 -4.68
CA PRO A 96 1.85 -4.89 -4.41
C PRO A 96 1.64 -5.61 -3.08
N ASP A 97 0.93 -4.95 -2.18
CA ASP A 97 0.53 -5.52 -0.89
C ASP A 97 -0.98 -5.81 -0.89
N PRO A 98 -1.40 -7.04 -0.56
CA PRO A 98 -2.81 -7.42 -0.58
C PRO A 98 -3.66 -6.68 0.46
N ASP A 99 -3.12 -6.34 1.63
CA ASP A 99 -3.87 -5.64 2.68
C ASP A 99 -4.11 -4.18 2.27
N ILE A 100 -3.16 -3.56 1.56
CA ILE A 100 -3.34 -2.22 0.96
C ILE A 100 -4.41 -2.27 -0.14
N ALA A 101 -4.38 -3.31 -0.99
CA ALA A 101 -5.40 -3.50 -2.02
C ALA A 101 -6.79 -3.64 -1.40
N ASP A 102 -6.94 -4.48 -0.37
CA ASP A 102 -8.19 -4.65 0.36
C ASP A 102 -8.67 -3.34 0.98
N ALA A 103 -7.77 -2.58 1.62
CA ALA A 103 -8.10 -1.30 2.22
C ALA A 103 -8.62 -0.28 1.20
N TRP A 104 -8.14 -0.33 -0.04
CA TRP A 104 -8.58 0.57 -1.10
C TRP A 104 -9.99 0.25 -1.63
N PHE A 105 -10.36 -1.04 -1.67
CA PHE A 105 -11.66 -1.48 -2.18
C PHE A 105 -12.79 -1.46 -1.14
N ARG A 106 -12.46 -1.29 0.14
CA ARG A 106 -13.44 -1.17 1.24
C ARG A 106 -14.26 0.12 1.14
#